data_AF-A0A328RLF7-F1
#
_entry.id   AF-A0A328RLF7-F1
#
_cell.length_a   1.000
_cell.length_b   1.000
_cell.length_c   1.000
_cell.angle_alpha   90.00
_cell.angle_beta   90.00
_cell.angle_gamma   90.00
#
_symmetry.space_group_name_H-M   'P 1'
#
loop_
_entity.id
_entity.type
_entity.pdbx_description
1 polymer ?
#
loop_
_entity_poly.entity_id
_entity_poly.type
_entity_poly.pdbx_seq_one_letter_code
_entity_poly.pdbx_strand_id
1 'polypeptide(L)'
;MKGTLYRLNSESTTPEFYWKLKMNNELKEPAQTYYYDAQKKIHTEETLVYEKGKLKEYSYIRHNINEQAMVTITDDGLLFTRTFNGQIKTSTKEYRKNYLFGPQIVTFIRDNFKALEKGTSIEINYGALNRLNAYRFILKRDRSHPLNSKDKLIIKMDADSFIVRQFADPIYFVLNKNGTKIHRIIGRALPASNINGKIGVIDSDFKIRD
;
A
#
# COMPACT_ATOMS: atom_id res chain seq x y z
N MET A 1 4.81 13.96 2.97
CA MET A 1 5.95 13.04 3.11
C MET A 1 6.55 12.76 1.73
N LYS A 2 7.83 12.45 1.66
CA LYS A 2 8.52 12.08 0.41
C LYS A 2 9.21 10.74 0.59
N GLY A 3 9.71 10.15 -0.49
CA GLY A 3 10.45 8.91 -0.39
C GLY A 3 11.01 8.45 -1.73
N THR A 4 11.68 7.32 -1.69
CA THR A 4 12.41 6.77 -2.82
C THR A 4 12.27 5.26 -2.82
N LEU A 5 11.85 4.72 -3.95
CA LEU A 5 11.55 3.31 -4.15
C LEU A 5 12.70 2.70 -4.95
N TYR A 6 13.35 1.71 -4.36
CA TYR A 6 14.42 0.93 -4.98
C TYR A 6 13.90 -0.47 -5.28
N ARG A 7 14.38 -1.08 -6.36
CA ARG A 7 14.06 -2.48 -6.65
C ARG A 7 14.67 -3.39 -5.58
N LEU A 8 13.86 -4.28 -5.01
CA LEU A 8 14.34 -5.23 -4.00
C LEU A 8 15.32 -6.22 -4.63
N ASN A 9 16.36 -6.62 -3.89
CA ASN A 9 17.43 -7.54 -4.33
C ASN A 9 18.21 -7.07 -5.58
N SER A 10 18.16 -5.78 -5.90
CA SER A 10 19.01 -5.18 -6.92
C SER A 10 20.27 -4.60 -6.26
N GLU A 11 21.43 -4.83 -6.87
CA GLU A 11 22.68 -4.13 -6.49
C GLU A 11 22.66 -2.66 -6.90
N SER A 12 21.70 -2.26 -7.75
CA SER A 12 21.55 -0.88 -8.20
C SER A 12 21.15 0.05 -7.04
N THR A 13 21.96 1.10 -6.86
CA THR A 13 21.62 2.22 -5.98
C THR A 13 20.75 3.27 -6.67
N THR A 14 20.37 3.05 -7.93
CA THR A 14 19.54 3.97 -8.69
C THR A 14 18.07 3.82 -8.26
N PRO A 15 17.40 4.92 -7.87
CA PRO A 15 15.96 4.91 -7.63
C PRO A 15 15.18 4.42 -8.85
N GLU A 16 14.22 3.51 -8.63
CA GLU A 16 13.24 3.17 -9.65
C GLU A 16 12.16 4.26 -9.71
N PHE A 17 11.70 4.72 -8.53
CA PHE A 17 10.71 5.80 -8.42
C PHE A 17 11.00 6.75 -7.27
N TYR A 18 10.59 8.01 -7.46
CA TYR A 18 10.43 8.98 -6.38
C TYR A 18 8.96 9.02 -5.95
N TRP A 19 8.73 9.21 -4.67
CA TRP A 19 7.38 9.17 -4.09
C TRP A 19 7.06 10.45 -3.34
N LYS A 20 5.80 10.88 -3.41
CA LYS A 20 5.26 12.00 -2.65
C LYS A 20 3.86 11.66 -2.17
N LEU A 21 3.63 11.81 -0.86
CA LEU A 21 2.30 11.76 -0.27
C LEU A 21 1.86 13.13 0.23
N LYS A 22 0.66 13.52 -0.18
CA LYS A 22 -0.10 14.65 0.36
C LYS A 22 -1.12 14.12 1.37
N MET A 23 -1.17 14.77 2.53
CA MET A 23 -2.13 14.48 3.58
C MET A 23 -3.35 15.42 3.46
N ASN A 24 -4.52 14.92 3.82
CA ASN A 24 -5.63 15.76 4.27
C ASN A 24 -5.28 16.23 5.70
N ASN A 25 -5.04 17.52 5.88
CA ASN A 25 -4.58 18.06 7.16
C ASN A 25 -5.66 18.05 8.25
N GLU A 26 -6.93 18.18 7.86
CA GLU A 26 -8.07 18.17 8.79
C GLU A 26 -8.28 16.77 9.36
N LEU A 27 -8.31 15.77 8.49
CA LEU A 27 -8.52 14.37 8.87
C LEU A 27 -7.23 13.68 9.36
N LYS A 28 -6.06 14.27 9.06
CA LYS A 28 -4.73 13.66 9.25
C LYS A 28 -4.56 12.33 8.50
N GLU A 29 -5.27 12.19 7.38
CA GLU A 29 -5.29 10.99 6.54
C GLU A 29 -4.58 11.20 5.19
N PRO A 30 -4.09 10.16 4.50
CA PRO A 30 -3.58 10.26 3.13
C PRO A 30 -4.67 10.73 2.17
N ALA A 31 -4.37 11.72 1.32
CA ALA A 31 -5.30 12.23 0.30
C ALA A 31 -4.86 11.90 -1.12
N GLN A 32 -3.57 12.10 -1.43
CA GLN A 32 -3.03 11.82 -2.76
C GLN A 32 -1.60 11.33 -2.68
N THR A 33 -1.29 10.31 -3.49
CA THR A 33 0.07 9.80 -3.67
C THR A 33 0.51 9.98 -5.11
N TYR A 34 1.78 10.31 -5.31
CA TYR A 34 2.41 10.34 -6.64
C TYR A 34 3.70 9.53 -6.63
N TYR A 35 3.89 8.75 -7.69
CA TYR A 35 5.13 8.07 -8.03
C TYR A 35 5.65 8.69 -9.32
N TYR A 36 6.90 9.14 -9.29
CA TYR A 36 7.59 9.77 -10.41
C TYR A 36 8.73 8.88 -10.87
N ASP A 37 8.94 8.79 -12.18
CA ASP A 37 10.11 8.13 -12.75
C ASP A 37 11.40 8.97 -12.56
N ALA A 38 12.52 8.45 -13.07
CA ALA A 38 13.82 9.13 -13.02
C ALA A 38 13.82 10.50 -13.72
N GLN A 39 12.92 10.70 -14.69
CA GLN A 39 12.74 11.95 -15.44
C GLN A 39 11.74 12.90 -14.77
N LYS A 40 11.26 12.57 -13.56
CA LYS A 40 10.24 13.31 -12.79
C LYS A 40 8.86 13.39 -13.47
N LYS A 41 8.58 12.51 -14.44
CA LYS A 41 7.23 12.38 -15.00
C LYS A 41 6.38 11.53 -14.06
N ILE A 42 5.10 11.90 -13.91
CA ILE A 42 4.16 11.11 -13.12
C ILE A 42 3.97 9.75 -13.80
N HIS A 43 4.27 8.70 -13.05
CA HIS A 43 4.14 7.32 -13.46
C HIS A 43 2.85 6.70 -12.91
N THR A 44 2.59 6.94 -11.62
CA THR A 44 1.39 6.45 -10.94
C THR A 44 0.90 7.51 -9.98
N GLU A 45 -0.42 7.66 -9.89
CA GLU A 45 -1.07 8.52 -8.91
C GLU A 45 -2.19 7.75 -8.20
N GLU A 46 -2.37 8.04 -6.91
CA GLU A 46 -3.44 7.49 -6.08
C GLU A 46 -4.24 8.65 -5.49
N THR A 47 -5.56 8.50 -5.39
CA THR A 47 -6.47 9.47 -4.77
C THR A 47 -7.37 8.79 -3.75
N LEU A 48 -7.57 9.46 -2.61
CA LEU A 48 -8.45 9.04 -1.53
C LEU A 48 -9.45 10.17 -1.26
N VAL A 49 -10.74 9.87 -1.43
CA VAL A 49 -11.83 10.82 -1.19
C VAL A 49 -12.54 10.41 0.08
N TYR A 50 -12.69 11.37 0.99
CA TYR A 50 -13.36 11.16 2.29
C TYR A 50 -14.66 11.95 2.34
N GLU A 51 -15.67 11.35 2.95
CA GLU A 51 -16.96 11.97 3.24
C GLU A 51 -17.26 11.79 4.72
N LYS A 52 -17.57 12.88 5.44
CA LYS A 52 -17.86 12.86 6.89
C LYS A 52 -16.81 12.10 7.71
N GLY A 53 -15.53 12.27 7.35
CA GLY A 53 -14.39 11.63 8.01
C GLY A 53 -14.19 10.15 7.70
N LYS A 54 -14.99 9.54 6.82
CA LYS A 54 -14.84 8.15 6.37
C LYS A 54 -14.37 8.11 4.93
N LEU A 55 -13.54 7.12 4.58
CA LEU A 55 -13.17 6.91 3.19
C LEU A 55 -14.42 6.55 2.38
N LYS A 56 -14.64 7.28 1.29
CA LYS A 56 -15.74 7.06 0.34
C LYS A 56 -15.24 6.40 -0.95
N GLU A 57 -14.04 6.77 -1.39
CA GLU A 57 -13.46 6.28 -2.63
C GLU A 57 -11.93 6.20 -2.53
N TYR A 58 -11.36 5.16 -3.13
CA TYR A 58 -9.94 5.11 -3.46
C TYR A 58 -9.77 4.79 -4.94
N SER A 59 -8.84 5.47 -5.60
CA SER A 59 -8.52 5.22 -6.99
C SER A 59 -7.03 5.36 -7.27
N TYR A 60 -6.58 4.76 -8.37
CA TYR A 60 -5.27 5.04 -8.93
C TYR A 60 -5.30 5.09 -10.45
N ILE A 61 -4.30 5.76 -11.01
CA ILE A 61 -3.98 5.76 -12.44
C ILE A 61 -2.50 5.38 -12.60
N ARG A 62 -2.21 4.42 -13.50
CA ARG A 62 -0.86 4.07 -13.94
C ARG A 62 -0.72 4.44 -15.42
N HIS A 63 -0.13 5.61 -15.67
CA HIS A 63 -0.11 6.22 -17.00
C HIS A 63 0.69 5.41 -18.03
N ASN A 64 1.75 4.72 -17.59
CA ASN A 64 2.65 3.99 -18.47
C ASN A 64 2.02 2.74 -19.11
N ILE A 65 0.97 2.19 -18.50
CA ILE A 65 0.28 0.98 -18.96
C ILE A 65 -1.21 1.20 -19.23
N ASN A 66 -1.65 2.46 -19.30
CA ASN A 66 -3.05 2.82 -19.54
C ASN A 66 -4.03 2.04 -18.65
N GLU A 67 -3.74 2.02 -17.35
CA GLU A 67 -4.56 1.39 -16.33
C GLU A 67 -5.11 2.44 -15.37
N GLN A 68 -6.40 2.37 -15.10
CA GLN A 68 -7.04 3.08 -13.99
C GLN A 68 -7.93 2.12 -13.23
N ALA A 69 -7.99 2.28 -11.92
CA ALA A 69 -8.90 1.49 -11.11
C ALA A 69 -9.42 2.33 -9.95
N MET A 70 -10.62 1.97 -9.49
CA MET A 70 -11.34 2.66 -8.44
C MET A 70 -12.12 1.66 -7.60
N VAL A 71 -12.32 2.01 -6.34
CA VAL A 71 -13.28 1.37 -5.46
C VAL A 71 -14.13 2.44 -4.79
N THR A 72 -15.45 2.30 -4.90
CA THR A 72 -16.41 3.12 -4.17
C THR A 72 -16.94 2.31 -2.99
N ILE A 73 -16.97 2.93 -1.82
CA ILE A 73 -17.46 2.35 -0.57
C ILE A 73 -18.90 2.83 -0.37
N THR A 74 -19.83 1.89 -0.29
CA THR A 74 -21.26 2.13 -0.03
C THR A 74 -21.68 1.37 1.22
N ASP A 75 -22.90 1.64 1.68
CA ASP A 75 -23.47 0.90 2.82
C ASP A 75 -23.68 -0.59 2.47
N ASP A 76 -23.89 -0.89 1.18
CA ASP A 76 -24.07 -2.24 0.65
C ASP A 76 -22.74 -2.99 0.39
N GLY A 77 -21.60 -2.29 0.41
CA GLY A 77 -20.29 -2.92 0.21
C GLY A 77 -19.30 -2.10 -0.60
N LEU A 78 -18.51 -2.81 -1.41
CA LEU A 78 -17.46 -2.25 -2.26
C LEU A 78 -17.81 -2.48 -3.72
N LEU A 79 -17.82 -1.42 -4.52
CA LEU A 79 -17.88 -1.49 -5.97
C LEU A 79 -16.50 -1.21 -6.55
N PHE A 80 -15.85 -2.24 -7.08
CA PHE A 80 -14.59 -2.12 -7.80
C PHE A 80 -14.85 -1.91 -9.29
N THR A 81 -14.10 -0.98 -9.89
CA THR A 81 -14.05 -0.75 -11.34
C THR A 81 -12.60 -0.66 -11.77
N ARG A 82 -12.23 -1.33 -12.86
CA ARG A 82 -10.91 -1.26 -13.47
C ARG A 82 -11.03 -1.13 -14.97
N THR A 83 -10.38 -0.12 -15.53
CA THR A 83 -10.16 0.02 -16.96
C THR A 83 -8.70 -0.29 -17.27
N PHE A 84 -8.44 -1.25 -18.14
CA PHE A 84 -7.10 -1.61 -18.58
C PHE A 84 -7.10 -1.89 -20.08
N ASN A 85 -6.29 -1.14 -20.83
CA ASN A 85 -6.26 -1.23 -22.30
C ASN A 85 -7.66 -1.12 -22.94
N GLY A 86 -8.47 -0.17 -22.45
CA GLY A 86 -9.84 0.07 -22.93
C GLY A 86 -10.89 -0.93 -22.42
N GLN A 87 -10.49 -2.04 -21.80
CA GLN A 87 -11.43 -3.01 -21.24
C GLN A 87 -11.85 -2.60 -19.83
N ILE A 88 -13.15 -2.49 -19.60
CA ILE A 88 -13.74 -2.20 -18.29
C ILE A 88 -14.18 -3.51 -17.65
N LYS A 89 -13.80 -3.71 -16.39
CA LYS A 89 -14.28 -4.80 -15.53
C LYS A 89 -14.73 -4.25 -14.20
N THR A 90 -15.81 -4.81 -13.67
CA THR A 90 -16.36 -4.44 -12.37
C THR A 90 -16.51 -5.66 -11.46
N SER A 91 -16.54 -5.44 -10.15
CA SER A 91 -16.89 -6.47 -9.17
C SER A 91 -17.46 -5.83 -7.91
N THR A 92 -18.47 -6.46 -7.33
CA THR A 92 -19.00 -6.07 -6.02
C THR A 92 -18.48 -7.02 -4.96
N LYS A 93 -18.19 -6.49 -3.76
CA LYS A 93 -17.89 -7.26 -2.55
C LYS A 93 -18.75 -6.77 -1.40
N GLU A 94 -19.17 -7.69 -0.55
CA GLU A 94 -19.89 -7.34 0.67
C GLU A 94 -19.04 -6.45 1.59
N TYR A 95 -19.70 -5.59 2.35
CA TYR A 95 -19.04 -4.81 3.37
C TYR A 95 -18.44 -5.72 4.46
N ARG A 96 -17.21 -5.40 4.88
CA ARG A 96 -16.51 -6.02 6.00
C ARG A 96 -15.81 -4.92 6.78
N LYS A 97 -15.56 -5.18 8.06
CA LYS A 97 -14.82 -4.24 8.91
C LYS A 97 -13.36 -4.13 8.44
N ASN A 98 -12.73 -2.99 8.72
CA ASN A 98 -11.30 -2.74 8.49
C ASN A 98 -10.87 -2.88 7.02
N TYR A 99 -11.68 -2.39 6.09
CA TYR A 99 -11.19 -2.20 4.72
C TYR A 99 -10.14 -1.10 4.68
N LEU A 100 -8.98 -1.41 4.12
CA LEU A 100 -7.88 -0.47 3.92
C LEU A 100 -7.44 -0.49 2.46
N PHE A 101 -7.09 0.68 1.95
CA PHE A 101 -6.63 0.87 0.58
C PHE A 101 -5.39 1.74 0.52
N GLY A 102 -4.46 1.34 -0.36
CA GLY A 102 -3.23 2.08 -0.65
C GLY A 102 -2.54 2.63 0.61
N PRO A 103 -2.31 3.95 0.70
CA PRO A 103 -1.55 4.55 1.78
C PRO A 103 -2.23 4.56 3.16
N GLN A 104 -3.53 4.23 3.29
CA GLN A 104 -4.21 4.18 4.60
C GLN A 104 -3.59 3.17 5.57
N ILE A 105 -2.89 2.15 5.05
CA ILE A 105 -2.19 1.19 5.89
C ILE A 105 -1.16 1.88 6.81
N VAL A 106 -0.57 2.99 6.37
CA VAL A 106 0.42 3.75 7.15
C VAL A 106 -0.23 4.43 8.35
N THR A 107 -1.38 5.08 8.17
CA THR A 107 -2.12 5.71 9.29
C THR A 107 -2.70 4.66 10.21
N PHE A 108 -3.30 3.59 9.67
CA PHE A 108 -3.83 2.48 10.45
C PHE A 108 -2.77 1.84 11.38
N ILE A 109 -1.55 1.59 10.88
CA ILE A 109 -0.47 1.04 11.71
C ILE A 109 -0.07 2.02 12.82
N ARG A 110 -0.02 3.32 12.56
CA ARG A 110 0.31 4.34 13.56
C ARG A 110 -0.75 4.41 14.66
N ASP A 111 -2.02 4.40 14.29
CA ASP A 111 -3.14 4.48 15.24
C ASP A 111 -3.24 3.24 16.11
N ASN A 112 -2.87 2.07 15.57
CA ASN A 112 -2.86 0.80 16.28
C ASN A 112 -1.48 0.42 16.85
N PHE A 113 -0.51 1.34 16.85
CA PHE A 113 0.87 1.02 17.16
C PHE A 113 1.05 0.37 18.54
N LYS A 114 0.37 0.89 19.57
CA LYS A 114 0.49 0.34 20.94
C LYS A 114 0.04 -1.12 21.05
N ALA A 115 -0.98 -1.53 20.29
CA ALA A 115 -1.43 -2.91 20.27
C ALA A 115 -0.44 -3.80 19.50
N LEU A 116 -0.01 -3.33 18.32
CA LEU A 116 0.96 -4.03 17.49
C LEU A 116 2.32 -4.19 18.19
N GLU A 117 2.78 -3.17 18.92
CA GLU A 117 4.04 -3.20 19.68
C GLU A 117 4.04 -4.31 20.74
N LYS A 118 2.90 -4.48 21.43
CA LYS A 118 2.68 -5.55 22.42
C LYS A 118 2.63 -6.94 21.79
N GLY A 119 2.50 -7.03 20.47
CA GLY A 119 2.43 -8.28 19.72
C GLY A 119 1.01 -8.71 19.36
N THR A 120 0.00 -7.86 19.60
CA THR A 120 -1.37 -8.13 19.16
C THR A 120 -1.39 -8.26 17.64
N SER A 121 -2.08 -9.30 17.15
CA SER A 121 -2.35 -9.48 15.73
C SER A 121 -3.65 -8.79 15.37
N ILE A 122 -3.65 -8.01 14.29
CA ILE A 122 -4.82 -7.24 13.83
C ILE A 122 -5.19 -7.70 12.42
N GLU A 123 -6.43 -8.14 12.26
CA GLU A 123 -6.98 -8.48 10.96
C GLU A 123 -7.43 -7.23 10.20
N ILE A 124 -7.05 -7.16 8.93
CA ILE A 124 -7.49 -6.14 7.98
C ILE A 124 -7.97 -6.79 6.68
N ASN A 125 -8.85 -6.11 5.96
CA ASN A 125 -9.22 -6.46 4.60
C ASN A 125 -8.56 -5.45 3.64
N TYR A 126 -7.53 -5.88 2.91
CA TYR A 126 -6.78 -4.98 2.03
C TYR A 126 -7.30 -5.09 0.59
N GLY A 127 -7.68 -3.96 0.00
CA GLY A 127 -8.21 -3.89 -1.36
C GLY A 127 -7.13 -3.94 -2.43
N ALA A 128 -7.21 -4.93 -3.31
CA ALA A 128 -6.36 -5.09 -4.48
C ALA A 128 -7.18 -4.79 -5.75
N LEU A 129 -7.24 -3.52 -6.13
CA LEU A 129 -8.07 -3.04 -7.24
C LEU A 129 -7.70 -3.67 -8.59
N ASN A 130 -6.42 -4.00 -8.82
CA ASN A 130 -5.98 -4.72 -10.02
C ASN A 130 -6.56 -6.15 -10.13
N ARG A 131 -7.02 -6.72 -9.01
CA ARG A 131 -7.70 -8.01 -8.90
C ARG A 131 -9.21 -7.88 -8.69
N LEU A 132 -9.73 -6.64 -8.60
CA LEU A 132 -11.14 -6.35 -8.29
C LEU A 132 -11.62 -7.11 -7.04
N ASN A 133 -10.75 -7.19 -6.03
CA ASN A 133 -11.01 -8.00 -4.85
C ASN A 133 -10.36 -7.39 -3.61
N ALA A 134 -10.79 -7.86 -2.44
CA ALA A 134 -10.15 -7.57 -1.18
C ALA A 134 -9.76 -8.88 -0.49
N TYR A 135 -8.58 -8.90 0.11
CA TYR A 135 -8.03 -10.07 0.76
C TYR A 135 -7.77 -9.79 2.23
N ARG A 136 -7.91 -10.83 3.05
CA ARG A 136 -7.64 -10.74 4.47
C ARG A 136 -6.14 -10.84 4.73
N PHE A 137 -5.61 -9.89 5.48
CA PHE A 137 -4.23 -9.88 5.96
C PHE A 137 -4.21 -9.73 7.48
N ILE A 138 -3.12 -10.21 8.08
CA ILE A 138 -2.80 -10.02 9.49
C ILE A 138 -1.61 -9.07 9.58
N LEU A 139 -1.79 -8.00 10.35
CA LEU A 139 -0.71 -7.15 10.84
C LEU A 139 -0.24 -7.65 12.20
N LYS A 140 1.06 -7.89 12.34
CA LYS A 140 1.68 -8.26 13.62
C LYS A 140 3.12 -7.81 13.72
N ARG A 141 3.63 -7.65 14.93
CA ARG A 141 5.06 -7.40 15.16
C ARG A 141 5.89 -8.63 14.80
N ASP A 142 6.92 -8.42 14.00
CA ASP A 142 7.93 -9.44 13.69
C ASP A 142 9.20 -9.16 14.50
N ARG A 143 9.46 -9.99 15.51
CA ARG A 143 10.65 -9.86 16.37
C ARG A 143 11.88 -10.54 15.76
N SER A 144 11.68 -11.47 14.84
CA SER A 144 12.73 -12.27 14.18
C SER A 144 13.33 -11.60 12.96
N HIS A 145 12.68 -10.60 12.40
CA HIS A 145 13.16 -9.93 11.20
C HIS A 145 14.54 -9.27 11.42
N PRO A 146 15.53 -9.42 10.53
CA PRO A 146 16.91 -8.91 10.73
C PRO A 146 17.04 -7.40 10.93
N LEU A 147 16.06 -6.62 10.46
CA LEU A 147 16.02 -5.16 10.65
C LEU A 147 15.48 -4.73 12.02
N ASN A 148 14.98 -5.66 12.82
CA ASN A 148 14.55 -5.38 14.19
C ASN A 148 15.78 -5.03 15.05
N SER A 149 15.69 -3.98 15.85
CA SER A 149 16.80 -3.50 16.67
C SER A 149 16.28 -2.70 17.87
N LYS A 150 17.18 -2.17 18.71
CA LYS A 150 16.78 -1.31 19.85
C LYS A 150 16.01 -0.06 19.39
N ASP A 151 16.32 0.46 18.20
CA ASP A 151 15.76 1.72 17.67
C ASP A 151 14.64 1.51 16.64
N LYS A 152 14.44 0.28 16.17
CA LYS A 152 13.49 -0.05 15.09
C LYS A 152 12.56 -1.17 15.47
N LEU A 153 11.29 -1.04 15.09
CA LEU A 153 10.27 -2.05 15.23
C LEU A 153 9.74 -2.46 13.85
N ILE A 154 9.55 -3.76 13.63
CA ILE A 154 9.06 -4.30 12.37
C ILE A 154 7.63 -4.78 12.53
N ILE A 155 6.72 -4.27 11.69
CA ILE A 155 5.37 -4.79 11.53
C ILE A 155 5.32 -5.55 10.21
N LYS A 156 4.93 -6.82 10.28
CA LYS A 156 4.68 -7.68 9.13
C LYS A 156 3.20 -7.67 8.81
N MET A 157 2.87 -7.44 7.54
CA MET A 157 1.57 -7.70 6.96
C MET A 157 1.67 -8.98 6.12
N ASP A 158 0.93 -10.01 6.52
CA ASP A 158 0.98 -11.32 5.88
C ASP A 158 -0.44 -11.80 5.56
N ALA A 159 -0.62 -12.57 4.50
CA ALA A 159 -1.95 -13.05 4.14
C ALA A 159 -2.46 -14.03 5.22
N ASP A 160 -3.74 -13.95 5.59
CA ASP A 160 -4.28 -14.83 6.64
C ASP A 160 -4.31 -16.30 6.18
N SER A 161 -4.80 -16.53 4.96
CA SER A 161 -4.93 -17.86 4.34
C SER A 161 -3.59 -18.42 3.87
N PHE A 162 -3.33 -19.70 4.18
CA PHE A 162 -2.16 -20.45 3.70
C PHE A 162 -2.07 -20.47 2.16
N ILE A 163 -3.20 -20.62 1.47
CA ILE A 163 -3.25 -20.63 0.00
C ILE A 163 -2.83 -19.26 -0.55
N VAL A 164 -3.30 -18.17 0.06
CA VAL A 164 -2.95 -16.81 -0.40
C VAL A 164 -1.47 -16.50 -0.17
N ARG A 165 -0.88 -17.01 0.92
CA ARG A 165 0.57 -16.87 1.20
C ARG A 165 1.46 -17.50 0.13
N GLN A 166 0.97 -18.48 -0.65
CA GLN A 166 1.73 -19.06 -1.76
C GLN A 166 1.89 -18.09 -2.95
N PHE A 167 1.07 -17.03 -3.03
CA PHE A 167 1.03 -16.10 -4.16
C PHE A 167 1.27 -14.64 -3.79
N ALA A 168 1.36 -14.33 -2.49
CA ALA A 168 1.54 -12.99 -1.99
C ALA A 168 2.63 -12.98 -0.92
N ASP A 169 3.78 -12.39 -1.27
CA ASP A 169 4.85 -12.15 -0.31
C ASP A 169 4.40 -11.15 0.76
N PRO A 170 4.88 -11.30 2.00
CA PRO A 170 4.55 -10.38 3.06
C PRO A 170 5.15 -8.99 2.83
N ILE A 171 4.48 -7.97 3.36
CA ILE A 171 4.97 -6.58 3.37
C ILE A 171 5.47 -6.25 4.77
N TYR A 172 6.64 -5.64 4.87
CA TYR A 172 7.24 -5.23 6.14
C TYR A 172 7.28 -3.71 6.24
N PHE A 173 6.82 -3.20 7.37
CA PHE A 173 6.88 -1.78 7.74
C PHE A 173 7.93 -1.63 8.82
N VAL A 174 8.91 -0.76 8.59
CA VAL A 174 9.99 -0.46 9.53
C VAL A 174 9.70 0.89 10.18
N LEU A 175 9.40 0.83 11.47
CA LEU A 175 9.07 1.98 12.29
C LEU A 175 10.20 2.33 13.23
N ASN A 176 10.25 3.59 13.66
CA ASN A 176 10.99 3.95 14.85
C ASN A 176 10.32 3.38 16.11
N LYS A 177 11.07 3.29 17.21
CA LYS A 177 10.64 2.59 18.42
C LYS A 177 9.35 3.12 19.06
N ASN A 178 9.05 4.41 18.92
CA ASN A 178 7.83 5.03 19.46
C ASN A 178 6.64 5.01 18.47
N GLY A 179 6.81 4.42 17.28
CA GLY A 179 5.75 4.26 16.28
C GLY A 179 5.33 5.54 15.57
N THR A 180 6.00 6.67 15.80
CA THR A 180 5.60 7.95 15.22
C THR A 180 5.90 8.03 13.73
N LYS A 181 6.88 7.26 13.23
CA LYS A 181 7.38 7.35 11.86
C LYS A 181 7.61 5.96 11.26
N ILE A 182 7.12 5.77 10.04
CA ILE A 182 7.50 4.66 9.16
C ILE A 182 8.60 5.17 8.24
N HIS A 183 9.78 4.58 8.30
CA HIS A 183 10.94 5.02 7.51
C HIS A 183 11.23 4.12 6.32
N ARG A 184 10.69 2.90 6.32
CA ARG A 184 10.91 1.94 5.24
C ARG A 184 9.71 1.00 5.10
N ILE A 185 9.34 0.69 3.86
CA ILE A 185 8.36 -0.34 3.50
C ILE A 185 9.06 -1.31 2.56
N ILE A 186 9.00 -2.60 2.85
CA ILE A 186 9.64 -3.66 2.05
C ILE A 186 8.56 -4.59 1.54
N GLY A 187 8.46 -4.72 0.23
CA GLY A 187 7.47 -5.58 -0.42
C GLY A 187 6.95 -4.98 -1.71
N ARG A 188 5.84 -5.53 -2.19
CA ARG A 188 5.23 -5.15 -3.46
C ARG A 188 4.70 -3.72 -3.46
N ALA A 189 5.12 -2.94 -4.45
CA ALA A 189 4.68 -1.57 -4.66
C ALA A 189 3.58 -1.46 -5.72
N LEU A 190 2.84 -0.34 -5.68
CA LEU A 190 1.79 -0.08 -6.66
C LEU A 190 2.33 0.20 -8.08
N PRO A 191 3.42 0.96 -8.32
CA PRO A 191 3.93 1.15 -9.67
C PRO A 191 4.21 -0.18 -10.37
N ALA A 192 3.81 -0.27 -11.64
CA ALA A 192 4.10 -1.40 -12.50
C ALA A 192 5.07 -0.96 -13.60
N SER A 193 6.10 -1.75 -13.87
CA SER A 193 7.07 -1.47 -14.94
C SER A 193 7.03 -2.54 -16.01
N ASN A 194 7.55 -2.22 -17.18
CA ASN A 194 7.87 -3.25 -18.17
C ASN A 194 9.15 -3.97 -17.73
N ILE A 195 9.02 -5.25 -17.39
CA ILE A 195 10.11 -6.13 -16.98
C ILE A 195 10.23 -7.19 -18.07
N ASN A 196 11.28 -7.11 -18.89
CA ASN A 196 11.58 -8.04 -19.98
C ASN A 196 10.40 -8.25 -20.96
N GLY A 197 9.74 -7.15 -21.36
CA GLY A 197 8.62 -7.18 -22.30
C GLY A 197 7.26 -7.50 -21.67
N LYS A 198 7.20 -7.73 -20.35
CA LYS A 198 5.95 -8.00 -19.61
C LYS A 198 5.69 -6.92 -18.58
N ILE A 199 4.43 -6.49 -18.48
CA ILE A 199 4.00 -5.60 -17.41
C ILE A 199 4.04 -6.37 -16.09
N GLY A 200 4.89 -5.92 -15.17
CA GLY A 200 5.09 -6.53 -13.87
C GLY A 200 4.95 -5.51 -12.74
N VAL A 201 4.44 -5.97 -11.61
CA VAL A 201 4.55 -5.26 -10.33
C VAL A 201 5.99 -5.33 -9.84
N ILE A 202 6.41 -4.33 -9.06
CA ILE A 202 7.77 -4.26 -8.53
C ILE A 202 7.76 -4.58 -7.04
N ASP A 203 8.60 -5.52 -6.65
CA ASP A 203 8.95 -5.71 -5.25
C ASP A 203 10.08 -4.75 -4.90
N SER A 204 9.91 -4.05 -3.78
CA SER A 204 10.66 -2.83 -3.51
C SER A 204 11.18 -2.72 -2.09
N ASP A 205 12.31 -2.02 -1.98
CA ASP A 205 12.75 -1.35 -0.77
C ASP A 205 12.37 0.13 -0.89
N PHE A 206 11.28 0.51 -0.23
CA PHE A 206 10.78 1.88 -0.24
C PHE A 206 11.23 2.64 1.00
N LYS A 207 12.08 3.65 0.83
CA LYS A 207 12.63 4.49 1.91
C LYS A 207 11.88 5.81 1.99
N ILE A 208 11.24 6.07 3.14
CA ILE A 208 10.44 7.28 3.40
C ILE A 208 11.32 8.33 4.08
N ARG A 209 11.19 9.57 3.63
CA ARG A 209 11.86 10.76 4.14
C ARG A 209 10.80 11.79 4.56
N ASP A 210 11.05 12.46 5.68
CA ASP A 210 10.21 13.56 6.14
C ASP A 210 10.33 14.77 5.19
#